data_AF-A0A6G3MIH2-F1
#
_entry.id   AF-A0A6G3MIH2-F1
#
_cell.length_a   1.000
_cell.length_b   1.000
_cell.length_c   1.000
_cell.angle_alpha   90.00
_cell.angle_beta   90.00
_cell.angle_gamma   90.00
#
_symmetry.space_group_name_H-M   'P 1'
#
loop_
_entity.id
_entity.type
_entity.pdbx_description
1 polymer ?
#
loop_
_entity_poly.entity_id
_entity_poly.type
_entity_poly.pdbx_seq_one_letter_code
_entity_poly.pdbx_strand_id
1 'polypeptide(L)'
;MIKRRCKDIPFVLLYLIFVVVLVAISIFAFINGNPNKFLYGTESTGELCGHGDYINKTFLYYFDIRKCDHSYSLAAFFKFDHIFCATVKVCIEQCPTYYGPATVENHVCINGTTVTNDEELSKRIEEGKCAPFVLPTFPFFHRCIPNPEIIAENHDVDIVKIDGKTAIDMILKH
;
A
#
# COMPACT_ATOMS: atom_id res chain seq x y z
N MET A 1 58.51 -28.96 -14.49
CA MET A 1 57.93 -27.62 -14.76
C MET A 1 56.40 -27.72 -14.68
N ILE A 2 55.78 -27.20 -13.62
CA ILE A 2 54.32 -27.22 -13.47
C ILE A 2 53.73 -26.12 -14.37
N LYS A 3 53.10 -26.51 -15.49
CA LYS A 3 52.37 -25.57 -16.35
C LYS A 3 51.21 -24.98 -15.55
N ARG A 4 51.23 -23.66 -15.30
CA ARG A 4 50.06 -22.94 -14.80
C ARG A 4 49.00 -22.98 -15.90
N ARG A 5 47.99 -23.84 -15.78
CA ARG A 5 46.78 -23.74 -16.61
C ARG A 5 46.06 -22.46 -16.18
N CYS A 6 45.95 -21.48 -17.07
CA CYS A 6 45.07 -20.33 -16.88
C CYS A 6 43.65 -20.86 -16.67
N LYS A 7 43.24 -20.97 -15.40
CA LYS A 7 41.92 -21.45 -15.01
C LYS A 7 40.85 -20.37 -15.21
N ASP A 8 41.24 -19.16 -15.57
CA ASP A 8 40.37 -17.99 -15.66
C ASP A 8 39.55 -17.96 -16.96
N ILE A 9 40.07 -18.50 -18.07
CA ILE A 9 39.39 -18.50 -19.37
C ILE A 9 38.00 -19.20 -19.34
N PRO A 10 37.84 -20.42 -18.79
CA PRO A 10 36.51 -21.05 -18.75
C PRO A 10 35.52 -20.29 -17.86
N PHE A 11 35.98 -19.66 -16.77
CA PHE A 11 35.10 -18.86 -15.90
C PHE A 11 34.69 -17.53 -16.55
N VAL A 12 35.60 -16.90 -17.31
CA VAL A 12 35.28 -15.70 -18.10
C VAL A 12 34.24 -16.01 -19.16
N LEU A 13 34.37 -17.14 -19.88
CA LEU A 13 33.37 -17.57 -20.86
C LEU A 13 32.01 -17.84 -20.20
N LEU A 14 31.99 -18.51 -19.05
CA LEU A 14 30.75 -18.76 -18.29
C LEU A 14 30.09 -17.45 -17.83
N TYR A 15 30.89 -16.49 -17.35
CA TYR A 15 30.40 -15.17 -16.93
C TYR A 15 29.79 -14.39 -18.10
N LEU A 16 30.44 -14.38 -19.27
CA LEU A 16 29.90 -13.71 -20.44
C LEU A 16 28.57 -14.33 -20.90
N ILE A 17 28.45 -15.67 -20.89
CA ILE A 17 27.19 -16.36 -21.17
C ILE A 17 26.11 -15.93 -20.18
N PHE A 18 26.43 -15.90 -18.88
CA PHE A 18 25.49 -15.48 -17.85
C PHE A 18 25.01 -14.03 -18.05
N VAL A 19 25.92 -13.10 -18.38
CA VAL A 19 25.57 -11.70 -18.69
C VAL A 19 24.64 -11.62 -19.90
N VAL A 20 24.92 -12.37 -20.98
CA VAL A 20 24.04 -12.40 -22.16
C VAL A 20 22.64 -12.90 -21.81
N VAL A 21 22.53 -13.95 -21.00
CA VAL A 21 21.24 -14.47 -20.52
C VAL A 21 20.51 -13.44 -19.66
N LEU A 22 21.20 -12.74 -18.75
CA LEU A 22 20.58 -11.68 -17.94
C LEU A 22 20.07 -10.52 -18.79
N VAL A 23 20.83 -10.10 -19.81
CA VAL A 23 20.41 -9.05 -20.74
C VAL A 23 19.17 -9.49 -21.51
N ALA A 24 19.14 -10.73 -22.00
CA ALA A 24 17.97 -11.28 -22.71
C ALA A 24 16.72 -11.34 -21.80
N ILE A 25 16.87 -11.82 -20.56
CA ILE A 25 15.77 -11.86 -19.57
C ILE A 25 15.29 -10.44 -19.26
N SER A 26 16.22 -9.49 -19.09
CA SER A 26 15.88 -8.09 -18.80
C SER A 26 15.06 -7.49 -19.94
N ILE A 27 15.50 -7.63 -21.19
CA ILE A 27 14.77 -7.15 -22.37
C ILE A 27 13.39 -7.80 -22.46
N PHE A 28 13.31 -9.12 -22.27
CA PHE A 28 12.04 -9.84 -22.27
C PHE A 28 11.08 -9.31 -21.20
N ALA A 29 11.59 -9.06 -19.98
CA ALA A 29 10.80 -8.50 -18.89
C ALA A 29 10.37 -7.05 -19.15
N PHE A 30 11.18 -6.23 -19.82
CA PHE A 30 10.79 -4.86 -20.20
C PHE A 30 9.72 -4.84 -21.28
N ILE A 31 9.82 -5.70 -22.30
CA ILE A 31 8.85 -5.73 -23.41
C ILE A 31 7.50 -6.30 -22.96
N ASN A 32 7.52 -7.36 -22.17
CA ASN A 32 6.29 -8.03 -21.72
C ASN A 32 5.78 -7.51 -20.38
N GLY A 33 6.60 -6.73 -19.66
CA GLY A 33 6.22 -6.10 -18.41
C GLY A 33 5.36 -4.87 -18.66
N ASN A 34 4.34 -4.68 -17.83
CA ASN A 34 3.60 -3.42 -17.80
C ASN A 34 4.24 -2.49 -16.74
N PRO A 35 5.00 -1.46 -17.14
CA PRO A 35 5.67 -0.56 -16.19
C PRO A 35 4.67 0.20 -15.30
N ASN A 36 3.43 0.37 -15.76
CA ASN A 36 2.39 1.08 -15.01
C ASN A 36 2.01 0.33 -13.73
N LYS A 37 2.17 -1.00 -13.68
CA LYS A 37 1.88 -1.79 -12.47
C LYS A 37 2.84 -1.50 -11.31
N PHE A 38 4.03 -0.97 -11.62
CA PHE A 38 4.99 -0.56 -10.59
C PHE A 38 4.68 0.86 -10.07
N LEU A 39 4.22 1.75 -10.95
CA LEU A 39 3.96 3.16 -10.63
C LEU A 39 2.60 3.35 -9.95
N TYR A 40 1.58 2.61 -10.38
CA TYR A 40 0.22 2.73 -9.86
C TYR A 40 -0.08 1.63 -8.83
N GLY A 41 -0.82 2.01 -7.79
CA GLY A 41 -1.38 1.05 -6.86
C GLY A 41 -2.51 0.23 -7.49
N THR A 42 -2.71 -0.98 -6.96
CA THR A 42 -3.85 -1.84 -7.32
C THR A 42 -4.78 -1.96 -6.11
N GLU A 43 -6.06 -1.64 -6.30
CA GLU A 43 -7.12 -1.87 -5.32
C GLU A 43 -7.30 -3.38 -5.07
N SER A 44 -7.88 -3.76 -3.94
CA SER A 44 -8.16 -5.16 -3.59
C SER A 44 -9.03 -5.91 -4.63
N THR A 45 -9.79 -5.21 -5.47
CA THR A 45 -10.57 -5.77 -6.60
C THR A 45 -9.72 -6.12 -7.82
N GLY A 46 -8.47 -5.67 -7.88
CA GLY A 46 -7.55 -5.89 -9.00
C GLY A 46 -7.46 -4.71 -9.98
N GLU A 47 -8.17 -3.61 -9.71
CA GLU A 47 -8.20 -2.42 -10.56
C GLU A 47 -7.04 -1.45 -10.25
N LEU A 48 -6.53 -0.79 -11.28
CA LEU A 48 -5.40 0.14 -11.17
C LEU A 48 -5.88 1.55 -10.83
N CYS A 49 -5.36 2.12 -9.75
CA CYS A 49 -5.65 3.52 -9.40
C CYS A 49 -5.11 4.45 -10.49
N GLY A 50 -5.88 5.47 -10.89
CA GLY A 50 -5.48 6.43 -11.93
C GLY A 50 -5.56 5.89 -13.36
N HIS A 51 -6.21 4.74 -13.58
CA HIS A 51 -6.38 4.16 -14.91
C HIS A 51 -7.82 3.66 -15.15
N GLY A 52 -8.29 3.74 -16.40
CA GLY A 52 -9.66 3.33 -16.76
C GLY A 52 -10.72 4.10 -15.97
N ASP A 53 -11.63 3.36 -15.32
CA ASP A 53 -12.73 3.91 -14.52
C ASP A 53 -12.25 4.63 -13.24
N TYR A 54 -10.97 4.51 -12.89
CA TYR A 54 -10.34 5.12 -11.71
C TYR A 54 -9.50 6.35 -12.02
N ILE A 55 -9.71 6.99 -13.18
CA ILE A 55 -8.87 8.11 -13.62
C ILE A 55 -8.83 9.28 -12.61
N ASN A 56 -9.93 9.49 -11.87
CA ASN A 56 -10.01 10.52 -10.83
C ASN A 56 -9.42 10.06 -9.49
N LYS A 57 -9.34 8.74 -9.26
CA LYS A 57 -8.87 8.12 -8.02
C LYS A 57 -7.44 7.62 -8.19
N THR A 58 -6.49 8.53 -8.06
CA THR A 58 -5.08 8.29 -8.42
C THR A 58 -4.22 7.77 -7.27
N PHE A 59 -4.68 7.80 -6.02
CA PHE A 59 -3.92 7.40 -4.85
C PHE A 59 -4.43 6.10 -4.23
N LEU A 60 -3.52 5.21 -3.87
CA LEU A 60 -3.84 3.99 -3.13
C LEU A 60 -3.83 4.26 -1.61
N TYR A 61 -4.96 3.98 -0.96
CA TYR A 61 -5.16 4.07 0.48
C TYR A 61 -5.32 2.69 1.12
N TYR A 62 -4.86 2.54 2.34
CA TYR A 62 -4.94 1.30 3.12
C TYR A 62 -5.88 1.51 4.30
N PHE A 63 -6.86 0.63 4.49
CA PHE A 63 -7.82 0.75 5.60
C PHE A 63 -7.14 0.72 6.96
N ASP A 64 -6.16 -0.15 7.10
CA ASP A 64 -5.34 -0.24 8.30
C ASP A 64 -3.90 -0.55 7.91
N ILE A 65 -3.08 0.50 7.85
CA ILE A 65 -1.62 0.42 7.62
C ILE A 65 -0.90 -0.34 8.74
N ARG A 66 -1.50 -0.48 9.93
CA ARG A 66 -0.85 -1.04 11.11
C ARG A 66 -0.79 -2.56 11.06
N LYS A 67 -1.66 -3.15 10.24
CA LYS A 67 -1.64 -4.58 9.91
C LYS A 67 -0.51 -4.93 8.94
N CYS A 68 0.15 -3.93 8.35
CA CYS A 68 1.40 -4.11 7.63
C CYS A 68 2.52 -4.15 8.68
N ASP A 69 3.48 -5.07 8.56
CA ASP A 69 4.50 -5.31 9.58
C ASP A 69 5.17 -4.00 10.06
N HIS A 70 5.43 -3.94 11.37
CA HIS A 70 5.41 -2.78 12.29
C HIS A 70 6.41 -1.63 12.03
N SER A 71 7.09 -1.60 10.89
CA SER A 71 8.02 -0.51 10.61
C SER A 71 7.32 0.62 9.87
N TYR A 72 6.92 1.67 10.60
CA TYR A 72 6.38 2.92 10.04
C TYR A 72 7.49 3.88 9.58
N SER A 73 8.67 3.36 9.22
CA SER A 73 9.77 4.18 8.70
C SER A 73 9.68 4.30 7.18
N LEU A 74 10.15 5.42 6.62
CA LEU A 74 10.34 5.54 5.16
C LEU A 74 11.19 4.38 4.60
N ALA A 75 12.16 3.89 5.37
CA ALA A 75 12.97 2.73 5.00
C ALA A 75 12.16 1.43 4.92
N ALA A 76 11.14 1.27 5.75
CA ALA A 76 10.24 0.13 5.69
C ALA A 76 9.22 0.23 4.56
N PHE A 77 8.87 1.44 4.12
CA PHE A 77 8.14 1.63 2.87
C PHE A 77 8.88 1.05 1.65
N PHE A 78 10.22 1.13 1.65
CA PHE A 78 11.07 0.49 0.63
C PHE A 78 11.35 -0.99 0.88
N LYS A 79 10.94 -1.56 2.02
CA LYS A 79 10.96 -3.02 2.19
C LYS A 79 9.80 -3.60 1.38
N PHE A 80 10.07 -4.70 0.66
CA PHE A 80 9.09 -5.46 -0.12
C PHE A 80 7.88 -5.98 0.70
N ASP A 81 7.87 -5.73 2.01
CA ASP A 81 6.83 -6.13 2.96
C ASP A 81 5.47 -5.48 2.71
N HIS A 82 5.44 -4.29 2.07
CA HIS A 82 4.17 -3.64 1.67
C HIS A 82 3.40 -4.39 0.59
N ILE A 83 4.04 -5.36 -0.09
CA ILE A 83 3.38 -6.27 -1.02
C ILE A 83 2.47 -7.24 -0.25
N PHE A 84 2.87 -7.64 0.97
CA PHE A 84 2.19 -8.64 1.80
C PHE A 84 1.42 -8.03 2.96
N CYS A 85 0.80 -6.85 2.76
CA CYS A 85 -0.11 -6.33 3.76
C CYS A 85 -1.52 -6.93 3.61
N ALA A 86 -1.94 -7.70 4.61
CA ALA A 86 -3.27 -8.32 4.70
C ALA A 86 -4.35 -7.30 5.13
N THR A 87 -4.45 -6.20 4.38
CA THR A 87 -5.43 -5.14 4.59
C THR A 87 -6.10 -4.78 3.26
N VAL A 88 -7.34 -4.28 3.35
CA VAL A 88 -8.07 -3.81 2.18
C VAL A 88 -7.44 -2.50 1.69
N LYS A 89 -7.23 -2.42 0.38
CA LYS A 89 -6.60 -1.28 -0.30
C LYS A 89 -7.62 -0.73 -1.28
N VAL A 90 -7.84 0.57 -1.29
CA VAL A 90 -8.82 1.23 -2.17
C VAL A 90 -8.20 2.44 -2.86
N CYS A 91 -8.71 2.79 -4.03
CA CYS A 91 -8.27 4.00 -4.73
C CYS A 91 -9.10 5.20 -4.26
N ILE A 92 -8.42 6.31 -3.95
CA ILE A 92 -9.04 7.58 -3.55
C ILE A 92 -8.47 8.75 -4.36
N GLU A 93 -9.22 9.84 -4.40
CA GLU A 93 -8.83 11.04 -5.16
C GLU A 93 -7.81 11.89 -4.41
N GLN A 94 -7.92 11.98 -3.09
CA GLN A 94 -7.05 12.79 -2.24
C GLN A 94 -6.75 12.05 -0.94
N CYS A 95 -5.49 12.10 -0.49
CA CYS A 95 -5.09 11.50 0.77
C CYS A 95 -5.67 12.30 1.96
N PRO A 96 -6.28 11.63 2.96
CA PRO A 96 -6.85 12.31 4.11
C PRO A 96 -5.76 12.94 4.99
N THR A 97 -6.02 14.14 5.51
CA THR A 97 -5.09 14.91 6.33
C THR A 97 -5.45 14.95 7.81
N TYR A 98 -6.57 14.34 8.21
CA TYR A 98 -7.07 14.36 9.58
C TYR A 98 -7.03 12.96 10.21
N TYR A 99 -7.07 12.94 11.54
CA TYR A 99 -7.19 11.74 12.35
C TYR A 99 -8.56 11.67 12.99
N GLY A 100 -9.25 10.54 12.92
CA GLY A 100 -10.54 10.36 13.59
C GLY A 100 -11.29 9.08 13.19
N PRO A 101 -12.42 8.78 13.84
CA PRO A 101 -13.30 7.69 13.40
C PRO A 101 -13.91 8.02 12.04
N ALA A 102 -14.24 6.98 11.26
CA ALA A 102 -15.00 7.17 10.03
C ALA A 102 -16.42 7.69 10.35
N THR A 103 -16.88 8.68 9.60
CA THR A 103 -18.23 9.26 9.70
C THR A 103 -18.88 9.29 8.32
N VAL A 104 -20.19 9.53 8.24
CA VAL A 104 -20.92 9.55 6.94
C VAL A 104 -20.31 10.53 5.94
N GLU A 105 -19.71 11.64 6.39
CA GLU A 105 -19.10 12.63 5.52
C GLU A 105 -17.71 12.23 5.00
N ASN A 106 -17.05 11.30 5.70
CA ASN A 106 -15.60 11.22 5.76
C ASN A 106 -15.10 9.76 5.69
N HIS A 107 -16.01 8.83 5.36
CA HIS A 107 -15.74 7.41 5.26
C HIS A 107 -14.92 7.06 4.01
N VAL A 108 -14.09 6.03 4.14
CA VAL A 108 -13.38 5.44 3.01
C VAL A 108 -13.79 3.98 2.91
N CYS A 109 -14.47 3.63 1.82
CA CYS A 109 -15.01 2.29 1.58
C CYS A 109 -14.55 1.73 0.24
N ILE A 110 -14.71 0.43 0.07
CA ILE A 110 -14.54 -0.22 -1.24
C ILE A 110 -15.55 0.33 -2.24
N ASN A 111 -15.15 0.35 -3.51
CA ASN A 111 -16.03 0.79 -4.58
C ASN A 111 -17.35 0.00 -4.63
N GLY A 112 -18.45 0.71 -4.86
CA GLY A 112 -19.81 0.14 -4.85
C GLY A 112 -20.48 0.09 -3.48
N THR A 113 -19.83 0.58 -2.42
CA THR A 113 -20.45 0.74 -1.09
C THR A 113 -21.01 2.15 -0.97
N THR A 114 -22.32 2.25 -0.77
CA THR A 114 -22.99 3.50 -0.38
C THR A 114 -23.24 3.50 1.11
N VAL A 115 -23.04 4.65 1.75
CA VAL A 115 -23.35 4.86 3.17
C VAL A 115 -24.17 6.14 3.27
N THR A 116 -25.39 6.05 3.82
CA THR A 116 -26.26 7.21 4.02
C THR A 116 -26.41 7.61 5.49
N ASN A 117 -26.30 6.64 6.41
CA ASN A 117 -26.52 6.82 7.85
C ASN A 117 -25.40 6.15 8.66
N ASP A 118 -25.23 6.58 9.91
CA ASP A 118 -24.21 6.02 10.83
C ASP A 118 -24.44 4.52 11.15
N GLU A 119 -25.69 4.06 11.17
CA GLU A 119 -26.01 2.64 11.34
C GLU A 119 -25.57 1.79 10.13
N GLU A 120 -25.71 2.33 8.92
CA GLU A 120 -25.17 1.64 7.75
C GLU A 120 -23.65 1.65 7.77
N LEU A 121 -23.04 2.78 8.16
CA LEU A 121 -21.59 2.91 8.26
C LEU A 121 -20.99 1.88 9.22
N SER A 122 -21.52 1.78 10.43
CA SER A 122 -21.04 0.83 11.45
C SER A 122 -21.14 -0.62 10.94
N LYS A 123 -22.26 -0.97 10.29
CA LYS A 123 -22.42 -2.28 9.65
C LYS A 123 -21.40 -2.53 8.54
N ARG A 124 -21.11 -1.55 7.68
CA ARG A 124 -20.11 -1.70 6.62
C ARG A 124 -18.68 -1.84 7.16
N ILE A 125 -18.39 -1.17 8.28
CA ILE A 125 -17.11 -1.31 8.99
C ILE A 125 -16.98 -2.74 9.54
N GLU A 126 -18.04 -3.28 10.16
CA GLU A 126 -18.05 -4.66 10.66
C GLU A 126 -17.91 -5.70 9.54
N GLU A 127 -18.54 -5.45 8.38
CA GLU A 127 -18.39 -6.28 7.17
C GLU A 127 -16.98 -6.16 6.54
N GLY A 128 -16.11 -5.27 7.04
CA GLY A 128 -14.78 -5.02 6.50
C GLY A 128 -14.79 -4.28 5.15
N LYS A 129 -15.90 -3.64 4.80
CA LYS A 129 -16.09 -2.88 3.55
C LYS A 129 -15.66 -1.42 3.66
N CYS A 130 -15.57 -0.89 4.87
CA CYS A 130 -15.13 0.47 5.16
C CYS A 130 -14.00 0.50 6.19
N ALA A 131 -13.14 1.50 6.10
CA ALA A 131 -12.13 1.75 7.10
C ALA A 131 -12.79 2.22 8.41
N PRO A 132 -12.42 1.66 9.58
CA PRO A 132 -12.99 2.07 10.88
C PRO A 132 -12.56 3.48 11.31
N PHE A 133 -11.36 3.88 10.93
CA PHE A 133 -10.79 5.18 11.25
C PHE A 133 -10.01 5.70 10.04
N VAL A 134 -9.79 7.01 10.04
CA VAL A 134 -9.02 7.72 9.03
C VAL A 134 -7.74 8.21 9.66
N LEU A 135 -6.63 8.00 8.95
CA LEU A 135 -5.31 8.43 9.38
C LEU A 135 -4.80 9.58 8.52
N PRO A 136 -4.09 10.55 9.13
CA PRO A 136 -3.45 11.62 8.39
C PRO A 136 -2.30 11.04 7.57
N THR A 137 -2.41 11.21 6.26
CA THR A 137 -1.48 10.70 5.26
C THR A 137 -1.14 11.79 4.27
N PHE A 138 -0.04 11.62 3.56
CA PHE A 138 0.36 12.51 2.48
C PHE A 138 0.62 11.70 1.20
N PRO A 139 0.41 12.30 0.02
CA PRO A 139 0.62 11.62 -1.24
C PRO A 139 2.12 11.45 -1.54
N PHE A 140 2.54 10.21 -1.83
CA PHE A 140 3.90 9.88 -2.29
C PHE A 140 3.84 8.67 -3.24
N PHE A 141 4.34 8.82 -4.48
CA PHE A 141 4.28 7.78 -5.53
C PHE A 141 2.91 7.08 -5.67
N HIS A 142 1.85 7.86 -5.91
CA HIS A 142 0.47 7.34 -6.07
C HIS A 142 -0.05 6.52 -4.88
N ARG A 143 0.51 6.73 -3.69
CA ARG A 143 0.12 6.06 -2.45
C ARG A 143 -0.04 7.09 -1.33
N CYS A 144 -0.95 6.82 -0.42
CA CYS A 144 -1.10 7.61 0.80
C CYS A 144 -0.20 7.00 1.88
N ILE A 145 0.83 7.75 2.27
CA ILE A 145 1.80 7.33 3.29
C ILE A 145 1.49 8.05 4.59
N PRO A 146 1.56 7.36 5.74
CA PRO A 146 1.37 7.98 7.04
C PRO A 146 2.45 9.02 7.29
N ASN A 147 2.08 10.20 7.81
CA ASN A 147 3.06 11.22 8.15
C ASN A 147 3.84 10.81 9.42
N PRO A 148 5.16 10.55 9.35
CA PRO A 148 5.93 10.13 10.52
C PRO A 148 6.00 11.19 11.62
N GLU A 149 5.93 12.49 11.28
CA GLU A 149 5.94 13.58 12.26
C GLU A 149 4.65 13.57 13.11
N ILE A 150 3.51 13.29 12.48
CA ILE A 150 2.20 13.21 13.16
C ILE A 150 2.07 11.93 13.99
N ILE A 151 2.73 10.84 13.58
CA ILE A 151 2.80 9.60 14.36
C ILE A 151 3.71 9.78 15.59
N ALA A 152 4.77 10.60 15.48
CA ALA A 152 5.74 10.81 16.56
C ALA A 152 5.26 11.80 17.64
N GLU A 153 4.56 12.89 17.27
CA GLU A 153 3.99 13.84 18.25
C GLU A 153 2.84 13.25 19.08
N ASN A 154 2.13 12.26 18.53
CA ASN A 154 1.04 11.57 19.19
C ASN A 154 1.48 10.32 19.97
N HIS A 155 2.74 10.26 20.43
CA HIS A 155 3.22 9.15 21.25
C HIS A 155 2.53 9.05 22.64
N ASP A 156 1.75 10.07 23.03
CA ASP A 156 0.90 10.09 24.23
C ASP A 156 -0.61 10.16 23.91
N VAL A 157 -0.98 10.08 22.62
CA VAL A 157 -2.36 9.74 22.22
C VAL A 157 -2.36 8.25 21.90
N ASP A 158 -3.40 7.55 22.33
CA ASP A 158 -3.67 6.14 22.09
C ASP A 158 -3.78 5.76 20.58
N ILE A 159 -2.80 6.07 19.72
CA ILE A 159 -2.59 5.33 18.46
C ILE A 159 -2.33 3.84 18.78
N VAL A 160 -1.92 3.57 20.02
CA VAL A 160 -1.90 2.27 20.71
C VAL A 160 -3.31 1.95 21.22
N LYS A 161 -4.13 1.22 20.43
CA LYS A 161 -5.41 0.52 20.80
C LYS A 161 -6.74 1.05 20.26
N ILE A 162 -6.83 1.98 19.30
CA ILE A 162 -8.10 2.08 18.56
C ILE A 162 -8.19 0.90 17.58
N ASP A 163 -8.73 -0.21 18.06
CA ASP A 163 -9.14 -1.34 17.22
C ASP A 163 -10.50 -1.00 16.56
N GLY A 164 -10.88 -1.73 15.52
CA GLY A 164 -12.14 -1.52 14.80
C GLY A 164 -13.35 -1.47 15.73
N LYS A 165 -13.31 -2.24 16.83
CA LYS A 165 -14.34 -2.25 17.86
C LYS A 165 -14.48 -0.90 18.60
N THR A 166 -13.38 -0.28 18.97
CA THR A 166 -13.38 1.03 19.66
C THR A 166 -13.85 2.16 18.76
N ALA A 167 -13.52 2.09 17.46
CA ALA A 167 -14.01 3.05 16.48
C ALA A 167 -15.53 2.92 16.27
N ILE A 168 -16.06 1.69 16.19
CA ILE A 168 -17.51 1.45 16.11
C ILE A 168 -18.22 1.97 17.36
N ASP A 169 -17.67 1.72 18.56
CA ASP A 169 -18.23 2.22 19.83
C ASP A 169 -18.28 3.75 19.88
N MET A 170 -17.36 4.45 19.21
CA MET A 170 -17.38 5.92 19.08
C MET A 170 -18.47 6.41 18.13
N ILE A 171 -18.71 5.69 17.01
CA ILE A 171 -19.75 6.01 16.04
C ILE A 171 -21.15 5.82 16.66
N LEU A 172 -21.35 4.74 17.43
CA LEU A 172 -22.64 4.41 18.05
C LEU A 172 -23.00 5.27 19.27
N LYS A 173 -22.09 6.13 19.75
CA LYS A 173 -22.30 6.97 20.95
C LYS A 173 -22.79 8.39 20.63
N HIS A 174 -22.96 8.70 19.34
CA HIS A 174 -23.53 9.93 18.82
C HIS A 174 -24.94 9.69 18.26
#